data_AF-A0A0A8L8G8-F1
#
_entry.id   AF-A0A0A8L8G8-F1
#
_cell.length_a   1.000
_cell.length_b   1.000
_cell.length_c   1.000
_cell.angle_alpha   90.00
_cell.angle_beta   90.00
_cell.angle_gamma   90.00
#
_symmetry.space_group_name_H-M   'P 1'
#
loop_
_entity.id
_entity.type
_entity.pdbx_description
1 polymer ?
#
loop_
_entity_poly.entity_id
_entity_poly.type
_entity_poly.pdbx_seq_one_letter_code
_entity_poly.pdbx_strand_id
1 'polypeptide(L)'
;MLVLQDPTTIDPESDYIHVKIIEYNLDENERKWKQEGWTPKLLPYERSHFCNSISLAPSVSPWKFHEDLPTEWIWVDSTWVPGSWQYCDAQWEPLGLNDSIASFTRRRVWKRKAFKILT
;
A
#
# COMPACT_ATOMS: atom_id res chain seq x y z
N MET A 1 38.61 4.47 6.06
CA MET A 1 38.27 5.66 5.26
C MET A 1 36.95 5.34 4.58
N LEU A 2 35.84 5.93 5.03
CA LEU A 2 34.53 5.75 4.39
C LEU A 2 34.53 6.61 3.12
N VAL A 3 34.53 5.98 1.95
CA VAL A 3 34.39 6.70 0.68
C VAL A 3 32.91 7.05 0.54
N LEU A 4 32.59 8.31 0.78
CA LEU A 4 31.31 8.89 0.39
C LEU A 4 31.41 9.17 -1.11
N GLN A 5 30.97 8.22 -1.94
CA GLN A 5 30.74 8.51 -3.35
C GLN A 5 29.53 9.45 -3.47
N ASP A 6 29.72 10.55 -4.18
CA ASP A 6 28.65 11.46 -4.54
C ASP A 6 27.69 10.71 -5.50
N PRO A 7 26.41 10.53 -5.13
CA PRO A 7 25.45 9.74 -5.91
C PRO A 7 25.14 10.33 -7.29
N THR A 8 25.66 11.52 -7.61
CA THR A 8 25.49 12.17 -8.92
C THR A 8 26.70 12.05 -9.85
N THR A 9 27.86 11.61 -9.34
CA THR A 9 29.04 11.33 -10.18
C THR A 9 29.04 9.86 -10.58
N ILE A 10 28.53 9.59 -11.77
CA ILE A 10 28.48 8.26 -12.38
C ILE A 10 29.92 7.88 -12.76
N ASP A 11 30.44 6.79 -12.18
CA ASP A 11 31.72 6.22 -12.57
C ASP A 11 31.61 5.70 -14.01
N PRO A 12 32.42 6.21 -14.96
CA PRO A 12 32.37 5.78 -16.37
C PRO A 12 32.78 4.32 -16.59
N GLU A 13 33.39 3.64 -15.61
CA GLU A 13 33.69 2.20 -15.66
C GLU A 13 32.60 1.32 -15.02
N SER A 14 31.53 1.90 -14.48
CA SER A 14 30.49 1.12 -13.80
C SER A 14 29.40 0.62 -14.77
N ASP A 15 29.20 -0.70 -14.79
CA ASP A 15 28.13 -1.40 -15.50
C ASP A 15 26.76 -1.15 -14.83
N TYR A 16 26.25 0.07 -14.93
CA TYR A 16 24.93 0.41 -14.40
C TYR A 16 23.81 -0.26 -15.20
N ILE A 17 22.85 -0.82 -14.47
CA ILE A 17 21.63 -1.40 -15.03
C ILE A 17 20.49 -0.40 -14.87
N HIS A 18 19.79 -0.09 -15.96
CA HIS A 18 18.59 0.72 -15.89
C HIS A 18 17.43 -0.11 -15.32
N VAL A 19 16.76 0.43 -14.30
CA VAL A 19 15.59 -0.19 -13.68
C VAL A 19 14.43 0.78 -13.64
N LYS A 20 13.21 0.25 -13.74
CA LYS A 20 11.98 0.97 -13.41
C LYS A 20 11.54 0.56 -12.02
N ILE A 21 11.40 1.53 -11.11
CA ILE A 21 10.89 1.33 -9.75
C ILE A 21 9.44 1.84 -9.68
N ILE A 22 8.56 1.08 -9.03
CA ILE A 22 7.18 1.48 -8.74
C ILE A 22 6.85 1.22 -7.27
N GLU A 23 5.98 2.06 -6.70
CA GLU A 23 5.40 1.86 -5.38
C GLU A 23 3.95 1.40 -5.54
N TYR A 24 3.65 0.20 -5.06
CA TYR A 24 2.28 -0.30 -4.96
C TYR A 24 1.63 0.25 -3.69
N ASN A 25 0.39 0.71 -3.84
CA ASN A 25 -0.44 1.25 -2.76
C ASN A 25 -1.77 0.50 -2.73
N LEU A 26 -2.04 -0.19 -1.63
CA LEU A 26 -3.27 -0.94 -1.38
C LEU A 26 -3.98 -0.39 -0.14
N ASP A 27 -5.25 -0.02 -0.25
CA ASP A 27 -6.08 0.36 0.89
C ASP A 27 -6.67 -0.91 1.50
N GLU A 28 -6.50 -1.09 2.81
CA GLU A 28 -7.29 -2.01 3.63
C GLU A 28 -8.42 -1.25 4.29
N ASN A 29 -9.64 -1.76 4.16
CA ASN A 29 -10.89 -1.08 4.48
C ASN A 29 -11.71 -1.91 5.47
N GLU A 30 -12.25 -1.26 6.49
CA GLU A 30 -13.09 -1.92 7.50
C GLU A 30 -14.29 -1.06 7.93
N ARG A 31 -15.32 -1.73 8.43
CA ARG A 31 -16.54 -1.15 8.99
C ARG A 31 -16.65 -1.44 10.47
N LYS A 32 -17.09 -0.44 11.23
CA LYS A 32 -17.47 -0.61 12.64
C LYS A 32 -18.91 -1.07 12.72
N TRP A 33 -19.13 -2.24 13.31
CA TRP A 33 -20.44 -2.81 13.60
C TRP A 33 -20.72 -2.76 15.10
N LYS A 34 -21.96 -2.48 15.47
CA LYS A 34 -22.38 -2.27 16.86
C LYS A 34 -21.99 -3.43 17.81
N GLN A 35 -21.99 -4.66 17.32
CA GLN A 35 -21.69 -5.86 18.13
C GLN A 35 -20.31 -6.46 17.85
N GLU A 36 -19.75 -6.29 16.65
CA GLU A 36 -18.50 -6.94 16.23
C GLU A 36 -17.29 -5.98 16.27
N GLY A 37 -17.52 -4.68 16.44
CA GLY A 37 -16.46 -3.68 16.30
C GLY A 37 -16.00 -3.57 14.85
N TRP A 38 -14.70 -3.33 14.64
CA TRP A 38 -14.10 -3.16 13.32
C TRP A 38 -13.93 -4.51 12.61
N THR A 39 -14.53 -4.66 11.43
CA THR A 39 -14.47 -5.91 10.65
C THR A 39 -14.31 -5.64 9.16
N PRO A 40 -13.82 -6.64 8.38
CA PRO A 40 -13.74 -6.55 6.91
C PRO A 40 -15.11 -6.67 6.23
N LYS A 41 -16.20 -6.88 6.98
CA LYS A 41 -17.57 -6.98 6.43
C LYS A 41 -18.06 -5.58 6.06
N LEU A 42 -17.96 -5.24 4.78
CA LEU A 42 -18.36 -3.96 4.21
C LEU A 42 -19.74 -4.06 3.56
N LEU A 43 -20.43 -2.93 3.39
CA LEU A 43 -21.70 -2.91 2.67
C LEU A 43 -21.48 -3.11 1.15
N PRO A 44 -22.43 -3.69 0.40
CA PRO A 44 -22.24 -4.02 -1.01
C PRO A 44 -21.88 -2.84 -1.93
N TYR A 45 -22.25 -1.62 -1.54
CA TYR A 45 -21.99 -0.39 -2.28
C TYR A 45 -20.70 0.32 -1.84
N GLU A 46 -20.00 -0.21 -0.83
CA GLU A 46 -18.75 0.34 -0.35
C GLU A 46 -17.56 -0.21 -1.15
N ARG A 47 -16.39 0.33 -0.83
CA ARG A 47 -15.09 -0.21 -1.27
C ARG A 47 -14.97 -1.66 -0.81
N SER A 48 -14.19 -2.47 -1.50
CA SER A 48 -13.83 -3.83 -1.04
C SER A 48 -12.83 -3.78 0.13
N HIS A 49 -12.71 -4.88 0.87
CA HIS A 49 -11.80 -4.97 2.03
C HIS A 49 -10.35 -4.63 1.66
N PHE A 50 -9.88 -5.08 0.49
CA PHE A 50 -8.65 -4.55 -0.11
C PHE A 50 -8.97 -3.93 -1.46
N CYS A 51 -8.43 -2.76 -1.75
CA CYS A 51 -8.56 -2.11 -3.06
C CYS A 51 -7.32 -1.29 -3.43
N ASN A 52 -7.19 -0.94 -4.70
CA ASN A 52 -6.18 0.02 -5.14
C ASN A 52 -6.50 1.42 -4.59
N SER A 53 -5.52 2.10 -4.00
CA SER A 53 -5.72 3.42 -3.36
C SER A 53 -6.17 4.54 -4.32
N ILE A 54 -5.92 4.40 -5.63
CA ILE A 54 -6.25 5.40 -6.66
C ILE A 54 -7.55 5.05 -7.37
N SER A 55 -7.63 3.85 -7.94
CA SER A 55 -8.79 3.44 -8.76
C SER A 55 -9.96 2.91 -7.93
N LEU A 56 -9.74 2.60 -6.64
CA LEU A 56 -10.67 1.90 -5.76
C LEU A 56 -11.10 0.52 -6.28
N ALA A 57 -10.45 0.01 -7.33
CA ALA A 57 -10.71 -1.29 -7.88
C ALA A 57 -10.39 -2.38 -6.84
N PRO A 58 -11.22 -3.42 -6.70
CA PRO A 58 -10.95 -4.50 -5.78
C PRO A 58 -9.58 -5.13 -6.00
N SER A 59 -8.93 -5.49 -4.90
CA SER A 59 -7.65 -6.17 -4.90
C SER A 59 -7.64 -7.31 -3.90
N VAL A 60 -6.62 -8.16 -4.01
CA VAL A 60 -6.35 -9.22 -3.05
C VAL A 60 -5.59 -8.64 -1.83
N SER A 61 -5.39 -9.45 -0.80
CA SER A 61 -4.60 -9.04 0.36
C SER A 61 -3.14 -8.75 -0.03
N PRO A 62 -2.39 -7.93 0.74
CA PRO A 62 -0.98 -7.66 0.46
C PRO A 62 -0.12 -8.92 0.28
N TRP A 63 -0.36 -9.96 1.10
CA TRP A 63 0.33 -11.24 0.98
C TRP A 63 -0.02 -11.97 -0.31
N LYS A 64 -1.30 -12.00 -0.69
CA LYS A 64 -1.68 -12.64 -1.94
C LYS A 64 -1.16 -11.88 -3.16
N PHE A 65 -1.17 -10.54 -3.09
CA PHE A 65 -0.57 -9.69 -4.12
C PHE A 65 0.93 -9.95 -4.26
N HIS A 66 1.63 -10.20 -3.14
CA HIS A 66 3.05 -10.55 -3.16
C HIS A 66 3.33 -11.84 -3.93
N GLU A 67 2.49 -12.87 -3.76
CA GLU A 67 2.59 -14.15 -4.48
C GLU A 67 2.27 -14.01 -5.97
N ASP A 68 1.32 -13.15 -6.30
CA ASP A 68 0.80 -12.99 -7.66
C ASP A 68 1.57 -11.93 -8.48
N LEU A 69 2.68 -11.39 -7.94
CA LEU A 69 3.50 -10.41 -8.64
C LEU A 69 4.10 -11.04 -9.92
N PRO A 70 4.01 -10.38 -11.09
CA PRO A 70 4.63 -10.90 -12.31
C PRO A 70 6.15 -11.08 -12.16
N THR A 71 6.70 -12.11 -12.79
CA THR A 71 8.09 -12.56 -12.58
C THR A 71 9.15 -11.55 -13.04
N GLU A 72 8.79 -10.59 -13.88
CA GLU A 72 9.68 -9.49 -14.29
C GLU A 72 9.88 -8.43 -13.20
N TRP A 73 9.04 -8.42 -12.15
CA TRP A 73 9.14 -7.51 -11.04
C TRP A 73 9.76 -8.17 -9.82
N ILE A 74 10.66 -7.45 -9.17
CA ILE A 74 11.40 -7.88 -7.99
C ILE A 74 11.10 -6.91 -6.86
N TRP A 75 10.69 -7.43 -5.70
CA TRP A 75 10.44 -6.61 -4.52
C TRP A 75 11.74 -5.95 -4.03
N VAL A 76 11.70 -4.63 -3.82
CA VAL A 76 12.79 -3.85 -3.20
C VAL A 76 12.74 -4.04 -1.69
N ASP A 77 11.56 -3.88 -1.11
CA ASP A 77 11.34 -4.01 0.33
C ASP A 77 11.05 -5.46 0.71
N SER A 78 11.49 -5.89 1.90
CA SER A 78 11.31 -7.25 2.40
C SER A 78 9.86 -7.60 2.70
N THR A 79 9.06 -6.64 3.14
CA THR A 79 7.65 -6.84 3.54
C THR A 79 6.80 -5.64 3.16
N TRP A 80 5.47 -5.83 3.18
CA TRP A 80 4.54 -4.71 3.09
C TRP A 80 4.53 -3.91 4.39
N VAL A 81 4.50 -2.58 4.28
CA VAL A 81 4.43 -1.68 5.44
C VAL A 81 3.01 -1.13 5.57
N PRO A 82 2.25 -1.51 6.61
CA PRO A 82 0.95 -0.92 6.87
C PRO A 82 1.10 0.49 7.45
N GLY A 83 0.33 1.42 6.90
CA GLY A 83 0.14 2.74 7.49
C GLY A 83 -0.74 2.70 8.75
N SER A 84 -0.91 3.87 9.35
CA SER A 84 -1.87 4.07 10.45
C SER A 84 -3.31 4.02 9.92
N TRP A 85 -4.24 3.61 10.78
CA TRP A 85 -5.66 3.71 10.47
C TRP A 85 -6.09 5.18 10.42
N GLN A 86 -6.75 5.55 9.32
CA GLN A 86 -7.51 6.77 9.17
C GLN A 86 -8.98 6.42 9.37
N TYR A 87 -9.59 7.03 10.38
CA TYR A 87 -10.98 6.84 10.73
C TYR A 87 -11.84 7.83 9.93
N CYS A 88 -12.98 7.35 9.47
CA CYS A 88 -13.85 8.04 8.55
C CYS A 88 -15.33 7.84 8.98
N ASP A 89 -16.21 8.69 8.47
CA ASP A 89 -17.65 8.55 8.69
C ASP A 89 -18.27 7.42 7.83
N ALA A 90 -19.59 7.39 7.71
CA ALA A 90 -20.28 6.37 6.90
C ALA A 90 -20.07 6.58 5.38
N GLN A 91 -19.68 7.79 4.96
CA GLN A 91 -19.45 8.20 3.58
C GLN A 91 -17.97 8.13 3.17
N TRP A 92 -17.10 7.58 4.04
CA TRP A 92 -15.64 7.54 3.87
C TRP A 92 -14.94 8.89 3.99
N GLU A 93 -15.61 9.93 4.52
CA GLU A 93 -15.00 11.23 4.74
C GLU A 93 -14.06 11.18 5.96
N PRO A 94 -12.83 11.71 5.87
CA PRO A 94 -11.85 11.63 6.95
C PRO A 94 -12.30 12.37 8.21
N LEU A 95 -12.25 11.67 9.35
CA LEU A 95 -12.49 12.26 10.67
C LEU A 95 -11.20 12.45 11.46
N GLY A 96 -10.18 11.61 11.22
CA GLY A 96 -8.87 11.75 11.83
C GLY A 96 -8.15 10.42 12.06
N LEU A 97 -7.16 10.43 12.95
CA LEU A 97 -6.33 9.27 13.29
C LEU A 97 -6.84 8.49 14.52
N ASN A 98 -7.86 9.00 15.20
CA ASN A 98 -8.41 8.41 16.41
C ASN A 98 -9.85 7.95 16.17
N ASP A 99 -10.22 6.82 16.80
CA ASP A 99 -11.59 6.31 16.79
C ASP A 99 -12.51 7.26 17.57
N SER A 100 -13.74 7.44 17.08
CA SER A 100 -14.76 8.28 17.69
C SER A 100 -16.14 7.64 17.56
N ILE A 101 -17.13 8.22 18.24
CA ILE A 101 -18.52 7.79 18.09
C ILE A 101 -19.07 8.04 16.67
N ALA A 102 -18.48 8.98 15.93
CA ALA A 102 -18.85 9.29 14.56
C ALA A 102 -18.10 8.42 13.53
N SER A 103 -17.16 7.57 13.98
CA SER A 103 -16.35 6.73 13.10
C SER A 103 -17.09 5.43 12.74
N PHE A 104 -17.41 5.28 11.46
CA PHE A 104 -18.11 4.12 10.92
C PHE A 104 -17.24 3.31 9.96
N THR A 105 -16.36 3.97 9.20
CA THR A 105 -15.38 3.35 8.31
C THR A 105 -13.97 3.64 8.81
N ARG A 106 -13.02 2.79 8.45
CA ARG A 106 -11.59 3.12 8.57
C ARG A 106 -10.83 2.53 7.40
N ARG A 107 -9.73 3.18 7.04
CA ARG A 107 -8.78 2.67 6.06
C ARG A 107 -7.34 2.78 6.52
N ARG A 108 -6.47 1.90 6.08
CA ARG A 108 -5.01 2.10 6.14
C ARG A 108 -4.38 1.74 4.81
N VAL A 109 -3.32 2.44 4.44
CA VAL A 109 -2.61 2.21 3.18
C VAL A 109 -1.43 1.28 3.44
N TRP A 110 -1.33 0.21 2.68
CA TRP A 110 -0.17 -0.66 2.60
C TRP A 110 0.69 -0.23 1.42
N LYS A 111 2.00 -0.08 1.67
CA LYS A 111 2.96 0.34 0.66
C LYS A 111 4.06 -0.68 0.50
N ARG A 112 4.50 -0.88 -0.74
CA ARG A 112 5.70 -1.67 -1.05
C ARG A 112 6.24 -1.36 -2.44
N LYS A 113 7.57 -1.29 -2.57
CA LYS A 113 8.22 -1.01 -3.85
C LYS A 113 8.70 -2.27 -4.54
N ALA A 114 8.56 -2.30 -5.86
CA ALA A 114 9.19 -3.29 -6.72
C ALA A 114 9.95 -2.60 -7.85
N PHE A 115 10.97 -3.26 -8.38
CA PHE A 115 11.68 -2.81 -9.56
C PHE A 115 11.63 -3.87 -10.66
N LYS A 116 11.75 -3.43 -11.90
CA LYS A 116 12.03 -4.31 -13.04
C LYS A 116 13.23 -3.78 -13.81
N ILE A 117 14.04 -4.69 -14.34
CA ILE A 117 15.16 -4.32 -15.21
C ILE A 117 14.60 -3.88 -16.56
N LEU A 118 15.10 -2.76 -17.07
CA LEU A 118 14.80 -2.27 -18.40
C LEU A 118 15.88 -2.80 -19.34
N THR A 119 15.47 -3.69 -20.24
CA THR A 119 16.27 -4.17 -21.38
C THR A 119 16.16 -3.20 -22.55
#